data_AF-K1RD71-F1
#
_entry.id   AF-K1RD71-F1
#
_cell.length_a   1.000
_cell.length_b   1.000
_cell.length_c   1.000
_cell.angle_alpha   90.00
_cell.angle_beta   90.00
_cell.angle_gamma   90.00
#
_symmetry.space_group_name_H-M   'P 1'
#
loop_
_entity.id
_entity.type
_entity.pdbx_description
1 polymer ?
#
loop_
_entity_poly.entity_id
_entity_poly.type
_entity_poly.pdbx_seq_one_letter_code
_entity_poly.pdbx_strand_id
1 'polypeptide(L)'
;MTILHSKGPKTMVISSSEFSSDGSITSLASTVANGKNEVYKVQFQKLNAVFVGTGDLFAACLLAWLEKDKDLKLALEKTIATLQSVIKRTFEKAKALAGDGNRPTPAQMELQLVQSKTDIETPPNIYNAVAL
;
A
#
# COMPACT_ATOMS: atom_id res chain seq x y z
N MET A 1 14.63 -2.12 11.37
CA MET A 1 13.44 -1.63 12.13
C MET A 1 13.64 -1.63 13.65
N THR A 2 14.66 -2.32 14.19
CA THR A 2 14.99 -2.38 15.63
C THR A 2 15.07 -1.02 16.32
N ILE A 3 15.70 -0.02 15.69
CA ILE A 3 15.82 1.35 16.22
C ILE A 3 14.45 2.00 16.45
N LEU A 4 13.45 1.69 15.62
CA LEU A 4 12.11 2.25 15.76
C LEU A 4 11.30 1.47 16.81
N HIS A 5 11.43 0.14 16.84
CA HIS A 5 10.81 -0.67 17.90
C HIS A 5 11.32 -0.30 19.30
N SER A 6 12.61 0.04 19.45
CA SER A 6 13.16 0.48 20.74
C SER A 6 12.58 1.81 21.24
N LYS A 7 11.85 2.54 20.38
CA LYS A 7 11.12 3.77 20.75
C LYS A 7 9.69 3.51 21.20
N GLY A 8 9.21 2.27 21.19
CA GLY A 8 7.90 1.88 21.74
C GLY A 8 6.92 1.20 20.76
N PRO A 9 6.81 1.58 19.49
CA PRO A 9 5.86 0.94 18.57
C PRO A 9 6.12 -0.56 18.41
N LYS A 10 5.09 -1.36 18.62
CA LYS A 10 5.17 -2.82 18.48
C LYS A 10 5.09 -3.27 17.04
N THR A 11 4.30 -2.57 16.23
CA THR A 11 4.16 -2.80 14.79
C THR A 11 4.67 -1.58 14.05
N MET A 12 5.55 -1.80 13.08
CA MET A 12 6.18 -0.77 12.26
C MET A 12 6.02 -1.14 10.79
N VAL A 13 5.67 -0.15 9.96
CA VAL A 13 5.59 -0.34 8.52
C VAL A 13 6.30 0.81 7.81
N ILE A 14 7.21 0.46 6.90
CA ILE A 14 7.75 1.38 5.90
C ILE A 14 6.90 1.14 4.65
N SER A 15 5.98 2.06 4.37
CA SER A 15 4.98 1.91 3.31
C SER A 15 5.61 1.84 1.91
N SER A 16 6.67 2.59 1.67
CA SER A 16 7.40 2.58 0.40
C SER A 16 8.88 2.90 0.58
N SER A 17 9.73 2.18 -0.15
CA SER A 17 11.16 2.43 -0.26
C SER A 17 11.66 1.92 -1.61
N GLU A 18 12.64 2.60 -2.19
CA GLU A 18 13.26 2.23 -3.47
C GLU A 18 14.66 1.69 -3.17
N PHE A 19 14.77 0.36 -3.03
CA PHE A 19 16.05 -0.33 -2.80
C PHE A 19 16.69 -0.86 -4.08
N SER A 20 15.92 -0.99 -5.16
CA SER A 20 16.34 -1.56 -6.44
C SER A 20 16.27 -0.51 -7.56
N SER A 21 17.10 -0.68 -8.58
CA SER A 21 17.13 0.18 -9.77
C SER A 21 16.08 -0.17 -10.82
N ASP A 22 15.29 -1.23 -10.59
CA ASP A 22 14.27 -1.74 -11.51
C ASP A 22 12.93 -0.97 -11.45
N GLY A 23 12.86 0.08 -10.63
CA GLY A 23 11.64 0.87 -10.44
C GLY A 23 10.58 0.20 -9.55
N SER A 24 10.91 -0.91 -8.90
CA SER A 24 10.02 -1.52 -7.91
C SER A 24 10.11 -0.80 -6.56
N ILE A 25 8.97 -0.78 -5.87
CA ILE A 25 8.83 -0.28 -4.51
C ILE A 25 8.82 -1.48 -3.58
N THR A 26 9.60 -1.39 -2.51
CA THR A 26 9.57 -2.33 -1.39
C THR A 26 8.82 -1.70 -0.22
N SER A 27 7.78 -2.39 0.26
CA SER A 27 7.20 -2.12 1.57
C SER A 27 7.74 -3.15 2.57
N LEU A 28 8.03 -2.69 3.79
CA LEU A 28 8.50 -3.52 4.89
C LEU A 28 7.51 -3.41 6.04
N ALA A 29 7.21 -4.51 6.69
CA ALA A 29 6.48 -4.54 7.95
C ALA A 29 7.23 -5.36 8.98
N SER A 30 7.21 -4.93 10.23
CA SER A 30 7.74 -5.69 11.35
C SER A 30 6.85 -5.58 12.57
N THR A 31 6.69 -6.69 13.29
CA THR A 31 6.03 -6.72 14.59
C THR A 31 6.92 -7.41 15.62
N VAL A 32 7.11 -6.72 16.75
CA VAL A 32 7.73 -7.24 17.97
C VAL A 32 6.68 -7.19 19.07
N ALA A 33 5.88 -8.25 19.18
CA ALA A 33 4.79 -8.35 20.15
C ALA A 33 4.51 -9.81 20.53
N ASN A 34 4.04 -10.05 21.76
CA ASN A 34 3.57 -11.37 22.21
C ASN A 34 4.58 -12.51 21.99
N GLY A 35 5.88 -12.24 22.15
CA GLY A 35 6.96 -13.21 21.91
C GLY A 35 7.23 -13.51 20.44
N LYS A 36 6.53 -12.85 19.51
CA LYS A 36 6.78 -12.92 18.07
C LYS A 36 7.67 -11.78 17.61
N ASN A 37 8.61 -12.11 16.74
CA ASN A 37 9.41 -11.16 15.98
C ASN A 37 9.26 -11.53 14.50
N GLU A 38 8.31 -10.88 13.84
CA GLU A 38 7.96 -11.14 12.45
C GLU A 38 8.43 -9.95 11.61
N VAL A 39 9.05 -10.24 10.47
CA VAL A 39 9.45 -9.23 9.48
C VAL A 39 9.03 -9.73 8.11
N TYR A 40 8.36 -8.86 7.36
CA TYR A 40 7.88 -9.17 6.01
C TYR A 40 8.26 -8.06 5.04
N LYS A 41 8.48 -8.44 3.79
CA LYS A 41 8.61 -7.51 2.65
C LYS A 41 7.60 -7.84 1.56
N VAL A 42 7.08 -6.82 0.90
CA VAL A 42 6.31 -6.94 -0.33
C VAL A 42 6.92 -6.02 -1.37
N GLN A 43 7.13 -6.53 -2.58
CA GLN A 43 7.58 -5.74 -3.72
C GLN A 43 6.42 -5.55 -4.70
N PHE A 44 6.28 -4.32 -5.22
CA PHE A 44 5.27 -3.97 -6.21
C PHE A 44 5.79 -2.89 -7.15
N GLN A 45 5.21 -2.81 -8.34
CA GLN A 45 5.64 -1.86 -9.35
C GLN A 45 5.19 -0.44 -9.02
N LYS A 46 6.08 0.53 -9.20
CA LYS A 46 5.75 1.95 -9.09
C LYS A 46 4.88 2.35 -10.28
N LEU A 47 3.75 2.99 -10.00
CA LEU A 47 2.98 3.65 -11.04
C LEU A 47 3.62 5.03 -11.30
N ASN A 48 3.93 5.33 -12.56
CA ASN A 48 4.60 6.59 -12.94
C ASN A 48 3.63 7.78 -12.92
N ALA A 49 3.13 8.11 -11.72
CA ALA A 49 2.24 9.22 -11.44
C ALA A 49 2.36 9.62 -9.96
N VAL A 50 1.99 10.87 -9.65
CA VAL A 50 1.98 11.37 -8.27
C VAL A 50 0.53 11.38 -7.78
N PHE A 51 0.32 10.81 -6.60
CA PHE A 51 -0.97 10.75 -5.93
C PHE A 51 -0.84 11.41 -4.55
N VAL A 52 -1.93 12.03 -4.10
CA VAL A 52 -2.05 12.59 -2.74
C VAL A 52 -3.09 11.75 -1.98
N GLY A 53 -2.90 11.58 -0.66
CA GLY A 53 -3.80 10.80 0.20
C GLY A 53 -3.57 9.28 0.20
N THR A 54 -2.59 8.76 -0.56
CA THR A 54 -2.25 7.33 -0.58
C THR A 54 -1.70 6.83 0.76
N GLY A 55 -0.99 7.68 1.50
CA GLY A 55 -0.52 7.38 2.86
C GLY A 55 -1.67 7.24 3.85
N ASP A 56 -2.66 8.12 3.77
CA ASP A 56 -3.86 8.08 4.63
C ASP A 56 -4.68 6.82 4.35
N LEU A 57 -4.90 6.52 3.07
CA LEU A 57 -5.58 5.28 2.66
C LEU A 57 -4.81 4.03 3.12
N PHE A 58 -3.48 4.02 2.96
CA PHE A 58 -2.64 2.92 3.41
C PHE A 58 -2.78 2.68 4.91
N ALA A 59 -2.66 3.74 5.72
CA ALA A 59 -2.76 3.63 7.17
C ALA A 59 -4.15 3.15 7.61
N ALA A 60 -5.23 3.68 7.01
CA ALA A 60 -6.60 3.29 7.33
C ALA A 60 -6.88 1.81 6.98
N CYS A 61 -6.47 1.37 5.79
CA CYS A 61 -6.62 -0.03 5.37
C CYS A 61 -5.77 -0.97 6.23
N LEU A 62 -4.52 -0.61 6.51
CA LEU A 62 -3.64 -1.41 7.35
C LEU A 62 -4.23 -1.63 8.74
N LEU A 63 -4.76 -0.57 9.35
CA LEU A 63 -5.43 -0.65 10.65
C LEU A 63 -6.61 -1.64 10.61
N ALA A 64 -7.48 -1.51 9.61
CA ALA A 64 -8.65 -2.37 9.46
C ALA A 64 -8.27 -3.85 9.29
N TRP A 65 -7.26 -4.15 8.46
CA TRP A 65 -6.84 -5.53 8.21
C TRP A 65 -6.05 -6.15 9.36
N LEU A 66 -5.21 -5.36 10.04
CA LEU A 66 -4.55 -5.82 11.27
C LEU A 66 -5.57 -6.18 12.34
N GLU A 67 -6.63 -5.37 12.49
CA GLU A 67 -7.68 -5.64 13.46
C GLU A 67 -8.52 -6.87 13.08
N LYS A 68 -8.86 -7.01 11.80
CA LYS A 68 -9.73 -8.09 11.31
C LYS A 68 -9.03 -9.46 11.29
N ASP A 69 -7.82 -9.52 10.75
CA ASP A 69 -7.14 -10.80 10.50
C ASP A 69 -6.17 -11.18 11.62
N LYS A 70 -5.71 -10.21 12.43
CA LYS A 70 -4.66 -10.39 13.45
C LYS A 70 -3.37 -11.01 12.88
N ASP A 71 -3.10 -10.79 11.60
CA ASP A 71 -1.97 -11.32 10.84
C ASP A 71 -1.28 -10.18 10.08
N LEU A 72 0.00 -9.92 10.39
CA LEU A 72 0.77 -8.84 9.79
C LEU A 72 1.02 -9.05 8.30
N LYS A 73 1.31 -10.29 7.90
CA LYS A 73 1.61 -10.66 6.51
C LYS A 73 0.39 -10.39 5.65
N LEU A 74 -0.76 -10.94 6.05
CA LEU A 74 -2.00 -10.81 5.31
C LEU A 74 -2.51 -9.37 5.28
N ALA A 75 -2.39 -8.65 6.40
CA ALA A 75 -2.77 -7.25 6.46
C ALA A 75 -1.94 -6.37 5.51
N LEU A 76 -0.64 -6.62 5.41
CA LEU A 76 0.24 -5.89 4.48
C LEU A 76 -0.14 -6.18 3.02
N GLU A 77 -0.33 -7.45 2.67
CA GLU A 77 -0.72 -7.88 1.32
C GLU A 77 -2.04 -7.24 0.87
N LYS A 78 -3.07 -7.30 1.72
CA LYS A 78 -4.39 -6.72 1.44
C LYS A 78 -4.36 -5.20 1.33
N THR A 79 -3.56 -4.54 2.17
CA THR A 79 -3.39 -3.09 2.12
C THR A 79 -2.74 -2.65 0.80
N ILE A 80 -1.66 -3.32 0.38
CA ILE A 80 -0.99 -3.03 -0.88
C ILE A 80 -1.91 -3.34 -2.07
N ALA A 81 -2.63 -4.47 -2.03
CA ALA A 81 -3.62 -4.83 -3.04
C ALA A 81 -4.71 -3.76 -3.20
N THR A 82 -5.23 -3.25 -2.08
CA THR A 82 -6.23 -2.19 -2.05
C THR A 82 -5.66 -0.92 -2.69
N LEU A 83 -4.50 -0.46 -2.21
CA LEU A 83 -3.86 0.76 -2.67
C LEU A 83 -3.57 0.70 -4.18
N GLN A 84 -3.02 -0.41 -4.65
CA GLN A 84 -2.67 -0.62 -6.05
C GLN A 84 -3.90 -0.64 -6.95
N SER A 85 -5.00 -1.23 -6.50
CA SER A 85 -6.27 -1.25 -7.25
C SER A 85 -6.87 0.16 -7.35
N VAL A 86 -6.86 0.91 -6.24
CA VAL A 86 -7.36 2.30 -6.20
C VAL A 86 -6.55 3.21 -7.11
N ILE A 87 -5.21 3.19 -7.04
CA ILE A 87 -4.38 4.11 -7.83
C ILE A 87 -4.40 3.76 -9.33
N LYS A 88 -4.51 2.48 -9.70
CA LYS A 88 -4.66 2.06 -11.10
C LYS A 88 -5.96 2.60 -11.69
N ARG A 89 -7.09 2.36 -11.01
CA ARG A 89 -8.41 2.89 -11.40
C ARG A 89 -8.41 4.42 -11.48
N THR A 90 -7.76 5.06 -10.51
CA THR A 90 -7.64 6.53 -10.48
C THR A 90 -6.87 7.03 -11.70
N PHE A 91 -5.73 6.42 -12.01
CA PHE A 91 -4.90 6.83 -13.14
C PHE A 91 -5.56 6.59 -14.49
N GLU A 92 -6.24 5.46 -14.67
CA GLU A 92 -6.99 5.15 -15.90
C GLU A 92 -8.08 6.18 -16.17
N LYS A 93 -8.89 6.51 -15.15
CA LYS A 93 -9.90 7.57 -15.27
C LYS A 93 -9.27 8.94 -15.52
N ALA A 94 -8.19 9.26 -14.82
CA ALA A 94 -7.51 10.54 -14.96
C ALA A 94 -6.97 10.74 -16.38
N LYS A 95 -6.37 9.69 -16.97
CA LYS A 95 -5.93 9.68 -18.37
C LYS A 95 -7.08 9.88 -19.34
N ALA A 96 -8.19 9.16 -19.15
CA ALA A 96 -9.36 9.30 -20.00
C ALA A 96 -9.93 10.73 -19.97
N LEU A 97 -9.89 11.40 -18.81
CA LEU A 97 -10.34 12.79 -18.66
C LEU A 97 -9.35 13.82 -19.23
N ALA A 98 -8.04 13.54 -19.19
CA ALA A 98 -7.02 14.43 -19.73
C ALA A 98 -6.98 14.42 -21.26
N GLY A 99 -7.35 13.29 -21.88
CA GLY A 99 -7.24 13.07 -23.32
C GLY A 99 -5.84 12.64 -23.75
N ASP A 100 -5.73 12.12 -24.97
CA ASP A 100 -4.50 11.50 -25.48
C ASP A 100 -3.33 12.49 -25.53
N GLY A 101 -2.17 12.05 -25.03
CA GLY A 101 -0.94 12.86 -24.98
C GLY A 101 -0.88 13.88 -23.85
N ASN A 102 -1.98 14.12 -23.13
CA ASN A 102 -2.02 15.08 -22.04
C ASN A 102 -1.69 14.44 -20.69
N ARG A 103 -1.08 15.23 -19.80
CA ARG A 103 -0.88 14.84 -18.40
C ARG A 103 -2.12 15.19 -17.59
N PRO A 104 -2.66 14.26 -16.77
CA PRO A 104 -3.77 14.59 -15.89
C PRO A 104 -3.44 15.68 -14.88
N THR A 105 -4.42 16.53 -14.61
CA THR A 105 -4.34 17.57 -13.56
C THR A 105 -4.47 16.96 -12.17
N PRO A 106 -4.03 17.65 -11.10
CA PRO A 106 -4.22 17.19 -9.73
C PRO A 106 -5.68 16.85 -9.39
N ALA A 107 -6.64 17.66 -9.85
CA ALA A 107 -8.07 17.42 -9.64
C ALA A 107 -8.57 16.14 -10.32
N GLN A 108 -8.01 15.78 -11.48
CA GLN A 108 -8.32 14.51 -12.17
C GLN A 108 -7.67 13.29 -11.49
N MET A 109 -6.61 13.52 -10.71
CA MET A 109 -5.84 12.50 -9.98
C MET A 109 -6.39 12.20 -8.58
N GLU A 110 -7.55 12.77 -8.22
CA GLU A 110 -8.24 12.47 -6.96
C GLU A 110 -8.65 10.99 -6.88
N LEU A 111 -8.35 10.38 -5.74
CA LEU A 111 -8.49 8.94 -5.52
C LEU A 111 -9.95 8.49 -5.76
N GLN A 112 -10.11 7.47 -6.59
CA GLN A 112 -11.41 6.90 -6.93
C GLN A 112 -11.93 5.95 -5.84
N LEU A 113 -12.08 6.44 -4.61
CA LEU A 113 -12.41 5.61 -3.43
C LEU A 113 -13.78 4.95 -3.55
N VAL A 114 -14.82 5.72 -3.92
CA VAL A 114 -16.20 5.21 -4.04
C VAL A 114 -16.28 4.11 -5.10
N GLN A 115 -15.62 4.31 -6.24
CA GLN A 115 -15.58 3.35 -7.34
C GLN A 115 -14.71 2.13 -7.00
N SER A 116 -13.86 2.24 -5.98
CA SER A 116 -12.98 1.16 -5.52
C SER A 116 -13.51 0.44 -4.29
N LYS A 117 -14.79 0.66 -3.91
CA LYS A 117 -15.41 0.04 -2.74
C LYS A 117 -15.16 -1.46 -2.67
N THR A 118 -15.42 -2.20 -3.76
CA THR A 118 -15.24 -3.65 -3.80
C THR A 118 -13.80 -4.07 -3.55
N ASP A 119 -12.81 -3.36 -4.09
CA ASP A 119 -11.39 -3.67 -3.85
C ASP A 119 -10.93 -3.31 -2.44
N ILE A 120 -11.60 -2.35 -1.78
CA ILE A 120 -11.35 -2.01 -0.38
C ILE A 120 -11.95 -3.08 0.54
N GLU A 121 -13.16 -3.56 0.23
CA GLU A 121 -13.85 -4.59 1.03
C GLU A 121 -13.24 -6.00 0.81
N THR A 122 -12.87 -6.30 -0.43
CA THR A 122 -12.36 -7.60 -0.88
C THR A 122 -11.18 -7.40 -1.83
N PRO A 123 -9.97 -7.11 -1.30
CA PRO A 123 -8.81 -6.83 -2.12
C PRO A 123 -8.36 -8.08 -2.91
N PRO A 124 -7.86 -7.91 -4.14
CA PRO A 124 -7.37 -9.03 -4.94
C PRO A 124 -6.13 -9.67 -4.30
N ASN A 125 -6.08 -10.99 -4.28
CA ASN A 125 -4.94 -11.74 -3.75
C ASN A 125 -3.82 -11.86 -4.79
N ILE A 126 -3.12 -10.74 -5.06
CA ILE A 126 -2.11 -10.62 -6.12
C ILE A 126 -0.72 -10.24 -5.62
N TYR A 127 -0.57 -9.97 -4.33
CA TYR A 127 0.71 -9.64 -3.70
C TYR A 127 1.04 -10.68 -2.65
N ASN A 128 2.29 -11.12 -2.62
CA ASN A 128 2.78 -12.07 -1.63
C ASN A 128 3.95 -11.46 -0.86
N ALA A 129 3.79 -11.39 0.44
CA ALA A 129 4.80 -10.96 1.38
C ALA A 129 5.77 -12.10 1.69
N VAL A 130 7.06 -11.80 1.63
CA VAL A 130 8.14 -12.75 1.93
C VAL A 130 8.67 -12.44 3.33
N ALA A 131 8.81 -13.46 4.17
CA ALA A 131 9.45 -13.32 5.48
C ALA A 131 10.94 -12.97 5.32
N LEU A 132 11.46 -12.13 6.21
CA LEU A 132 12.86 -11.72 6.28
C LEU A 132 13.57 -12.24 7.52
#